data_AF-A0A9D1BRA5-F1
#
_entry.id   AF-A0A9D1BRA5-F1
#
_cell.length_a   1.000
_cell.length_b   1.000
_cell.length_c   1.000
_cell.angle_alpha   90.00
_cell.angle_beta   90.00
_cell.angle_gamma   90.00
#
_symmetry.space_group_name_H-M   'P 1'
#
loop_
_entity.id
_entity.type
_entity.pdbx_description
1 polymer ?
#
loop_
_entity_poly.entity_id
_entity_poly.type
_entity_poly.pdbx_seq_one_letter_code
_entity_poly.pdbx_strand_id
1 'polypeptide(L)'
;MRLSLFLGSDYPIRKANRFEGLQQTHFQLVRQTVKPRFFFMQDLGLYVGMFPDVAISQVCVDCHNRHENTPKTDWRLNDVMGATTWMYPKARIPLIELLQILSALKQGFRDAYTAYLDKVRSFRKPPLIGDKWPRKGYFLPSTEVFMATVRERTAPQTLPLLLEIAARKREGTDHGDQ
;
A
#
# COMPACT_ATOMS: atom_id res chain seq x y z
N MET A 1 10.54 10.45 10.43
CA MET A 1 10.04 10.89 9.11
C MET A 1 8.56 10.51 8.99
N ARG A 2 7.71 11.42 8.52
CA ARG A 2 6.27 11.19 8.36
C ARG A 2 5.98 10.78 6.92
N LEU A 3 5.73 9.49 6.69
CA LEU A 3 5.15 8.99 5.45
C LEU A 3 3.65 8.85 5.68
N SER A 4 2.84 9.40 4.77
CA SER A 4 1.39 9.24 4.83
C SER A 4 0.89 8.50 3.60
N LEU A 5 -0.08 7.62 3.81
CA LEU A 5 -0.76 6.85 2.79
C LEU A 5 -2.25 7.15 2.88
N PHE A 6 -2.87 7.50 1.76
CA PHE A 6 -4.31 7.74 1.67
C PHE A 6 -4.87 7.02 0.44
N LEU A 7 -5.93 6.25 0.64
CA LEU A 7 -6.69 5.63 -0.45
C LEU A 7 -8.01 6.38 -0.59
N GLY A 8 -8.18 7.06 -1.71
CA GLY A 8 -9.35 7.89 -1.97
C GLY A 8 -10.05 7.61 -3.29
N SER A 9 -11.26 8.15 -3.44
CA SER A 9 -12.07 8.07 -4.66
C SER A 9 -13.05 9.25 -4.73
N ASP A 10 -13.53 9.59 -5.94
CA ASP A 10 -14.70 10.48 -6.12
C ASP A 10 -16.01 9.80 -5.68
N TYR A 11 -16.02 8.46 -5.72
CA TYR A 11 -17.16 7.60 -5.41
C TYR A 11 -16.81 6.60 -4.30
N PRO A 12 -16.35 7.07 -3.13
CA PRO A 12 -15.90 6.17 -2.09
C PRO A 12 -17.09 5.52 -1.38
N ILE A 13 -16.93 4.25 -1.01
CA ILE A 13 -17.88 3.57 -0.11
C ILE A 13 -17.87 4.23 1.27
N ARG A 14 -16.68 4.57 1.79
CA ARG A 14 -16.53 5.34 3.04
C ARG A 14 -16.40 6.81 2.72
N LYS A 15 -17.33 7.64 3.21
CA LYS A 15 -17.34 9.09 2.94
C LYS A 15 -16.01 9.80 3.26
N ALA A 16 -15.31 9.37 4.30
CA ALA A 16 -14.00 9.91 4.69
C ALA A 16 -12.89 9.72 3.64
N ASN A 17 -13.08 8.84 2.65
CA ASN A 17 -12.12 8.59 1.57
C ASN A 17 -12.46 9.41 0.32
N ARG A 18 -13.32 10.42 0.42
CA ARG A 18 -13.65 11.30 -0.70
C ARG A 18 -12.46 12.20 -1.01
N PHE A 19 -12.09 12.30 -2.28
CA PHE A 19 -11.14 13.34 -2.68
C PHE A 19 -11.79 14.71 -2.65
N GLU A 20 -11.05 15.68 -2.14
CA GLU A 20 -11.46 17.09 -2.04
C GLU A 20 -10.34 18.01 -2.54
N GLY A 21 -10.71 19.23 -2.90
CA GLY A 21 -9.79 20.29 -3.30
C GLY A 21 -8.78 19.84 -4.37
N LEU A 22 -7.49 20.07 -4.10
CA LEU A 22 -6.41 19.79 -5.06
C LEU A 22 -6.29 18.30 -5.41
N GLN A 23 -6.59 17.39 -4.47
CA GLN A 23 -6.56 15.95 -4.73
C GLN A 23 -7.59 15.56 -5.78
N GLN A 24 -8.80 16.13 -5.71
CA GLN A 24 -9.85 15.87 -6.68
C GLN A 24 -9.45 16.32 -8.09
N THR A 25 -8.90 17.53 -8.21
CA THR A 25 -8.41 18.05 -9.51
C THR A 25 -7.35 17.13 -10.13
N HIS A 26 -6.39 16.65 -9.34
CA HIS A 26 -5.39 15.72 -9.85
C HIS A 26 -5.96 14.33 -10.14
N PHE A 27 -6.92 13.85 -9.35
CA PHE A 27 -7.55 12.56 -9.57
C PHE A 27 -8.35 12.53 -10.88
N GLN A 28 -9.00 13.63 -11.28
CA GLN A 28 -9.65 13.73 -12.58
C GLN A 28 -8.67 13.47 -13.74
N LEU A 29 -7.46 14.02 -13.65
CA LEU A 29 -6.38 13.76 -14.63
C LEU A 29 -5.88 12.32 -14.58
N VAL A 30 -5.74 11.75 -13.38
CA VAL A 30 -5.38 10.32 -13.20
C VAL A 30 -6.42 9.43 -13.88
N ARG A 31 -7.72 9.71 -13.70
CA ARG A 31 -8.81 8.94 -14.32
C ARG A 31 -8.80 9.02 -15.84
N GLN A 32 -8.49 10.20 -16.41
CA GLN A 32 -8.42 10.39 -17.87
C GLN A 32 -7.19 9.74 -18.51
N THR A 33 -6.06 9.76 -17.81
CA THR A 33 -4.76 9.36 -18.40
C THR A 33 -4.29 7.98 -17.96
N VAL A 34 -4.84 7.46 -16.86
CA VAL A 34 -4.39 6.25 -16.15
C VAL A 34 -2.90 6.32 -15.79
N LYS A 35 -2.36 7.54 -15.64
CA LYS A 35 -0.96 7.78 -15.28
C LYS A 35 -0.85 8.40 -13.89
N PRO A 36 0.22 8.10 -13.14
CA PRO A 36 0.48 8.75 -11.87
C PRO A 36 0.61 10.27 -12.02
N ARG A 37 0.22 10.99 -10.97
CA ARG A 37 0.41 12.44 -10.85
C ARG A 37 1.28 12.77 -9.65
N PHE A 38 2.16 13.74 -9.85
CA PHE A 38 3.04 14.26 -8.81
C PHE A 38 2.79 15.75 -8.65
N PHE A 39 2.59 16.20 -7.42
CA PHE A 39 2.27 17.60 -7.11
C PHE A 39 2.64 17.93 -5.66
N PHE A 40 2.56 19.21 -5.30
CA PHE A 40 2.83 19.71 -3.95
C PHE A 40 1.55 20.29 -3.36
N MET A 41 1.19 19.85 -2.15
CA MET A 41 0.06 20.39 -1.37
C MET A 41 0.60 21.49 -0.46
N GLN A 42 0.34 22.74 -0.83
CA GLN A 42 0.90 23.92 -0.14
C GLN A 42 0.40 24.07 1.30
N ASP A 43 -0.87 23.76 1.54
CA ASP A 43 -1.54 23.78 2.83
C ASP A 43 -0.94 22.78 3.84
N LEU A 44 -0.50 21.62 3.35
CA LEU A 44 0.10 20.57 4.17
C LEU A 44 1.64 20.59 4.16
N GLY A 45 2.25 21.32 3.24
CA GLY A 45 3.69 21.32 3.03
C GLY A 45 4.25 19.96 2.58
N LEU A 46 3.46 19.17 1.84
CA LEU A 46 3.80 17.81 1.45
C LEU A 46 3.85 17.62 -0.06
N TYR A 47 4.84 16.86 -0.52
CA TYR A 47 4.93 16.33 -1.88
C TYR A 47 4.06 15.09 -2.00
N VAL A 48 3.36 14.94 -3.11
CA VAL A 48 2.35 13.91 -3.31
C VAL A 48 2.68 13.10 -4.55
N GLY A 49 2.65 11.78 -4.43
CA GLY A 49 2.56 10.84 -5.54
C GLY A 49 1.21 10.13 -5.51
N MET A 50 0.36 10.39 -6.50
CA MET A 50 -0.97 9.81 -6.65
C MET A 50 -0.96 8.77 -7.79
N PHE A 51 -1.32 7.54 -7.47
CA PHE A 51 -1.27 6.39 -8.38
C PHE A 51 -2.67 5.81 -8.59
N PRO A 52 -3.08 5.54 -9.83
CA PRO A 52 -4.42 5.03 -10.13
C PRO A 52 -4.65 3.68 -9.43
N ASP A 53 -5.82 3.55 -8.81
CA ASP A 53 -6.36 2.27 -8.35
C ASP A 53 -7.36 1.77 -9.39
N VAL A 54 -6.97 0.71 -10.09
CA VAL A 54 -7.68 0.19 -11.25
C VAL A 54 -8.45 -1.06 -10.86
N ALA A 55 -9.68 -1.19 -11.34
CA ALA A 55 -10.51 -2.38 -11.18
C ALA A 55 -9.91 -3.59 -11.94
N ILE A 56 -8.90 -4.24 -11.37
CA ILE A 56 -8.18 -5.35 -12.01
C ILE A 56 -8.89 -6.71 -11.89
N SER A 57 -9.95 -6.80 -11.07
CA SER A 57 -10.69 -8.05 -10.87
C SER A 57 -12.19 -7.83 -10.82
N GLN A 58 -12.95 -8.82 -11.31
CA GLN A 58 -14.41 -8.78 -11.30
C GLN A 58 -14.96 -8.72 -9.87
N VAL A 59 -14.25 -9.29 -8.90
CA VAL A 59 -14.64 -9.24 -7.47
C VAL A 59 -14.60 -7.81 -6.95
N CYS A 60 -13.61 -7.00 -7.36
CA CYS A 60 -13.56 -5.57 -7.01
C CYS A 60 -14.80 -4.84 -7.55
N VAL A 61 -15.11 -5.05 -8.83
CA VAL A 61 -16.26 -4.44 -9.52
C VAL A 61 -17.58 -4.84 -8.85
N ASP A 62 -17.82 -6.13 -8.68
CA ASP A 62 -19.06 -6.66 -8.14
C ASP A 62 -19.32 -6.17 -6.72
N CYS A 63 -18.30 -6.17 -5.86
CA CYS A 63 -18.44 -5.69 -4.49
C CYS A 63 -18.80 -4.20 -4.49
N HIS A 64 -18.05 -3.37 -5.23
CA HIS A 64 -18.32 -1.92 -5.29
C HIS A 64 -19.67 -1.58 -5.91
N ASN A 65 -20.15 -2.36 -6.89
CA ASN A 65 -21.44 -2.13 -7.53
C ASN A 65 -22.63 -2.54 -6.66
N ARG A 66 -22.44 -3.47 -5.71
CA ARG A 66 -23.51 -4.01 -4.86
C ARG A 66 -23.44 -3.55 -3.41
N HIS A 67 -22.37 -2.84 -3.02
CA HIS A 67 -22.20 -2.39 -1.65
C HIS A 67 -23.30 -1.39 -1.27
N GLU A 68 -23.99 -1.59 -0.15
CA GLU A 68 -25.11 -0.76 0.33
C GLU A 68 -24.82 0.75 0.32
N ASN A 69 -23.61 1.13 0.72
CA ASN A 69 -23.17 2.53 0.80
C ASN A 69 -22.49 3.05 -0.47
N THR A 70 -22.55 2.33 -1.59
CA THR A 70 -21.89 2.76 -2.81
C THR A 70 -22.62 3.96 -3.45
N PRO A 71 -21.91 5.03 -3.84
CA PRO A 71 -22.52 6.12 -4.60
C PRO A 71 -22.52 5.88 -6.12
N LYS A 72 -21.92 4.77 -6.60
CA LYS A 72 -21.81 4.41 -8.02
C LYS A 72 -21.90 2.89 -8.21
N THR A 73 -22.77 2.44 -9.12
CA THR A 73 -23.14 1.01 -9.27
C THR A 73 -22.85 0.40 -10.66
N ASP A 74 -22.20 1.17 -11.52
CA ASP A 74 -21.91 0.83 -12.92
C ASP A 74 -20.41 0.72 -13.22
N TRP A 75 -19.58 0.42 -12.19
CA TRP A 75 -18.16 0.13 -12.40
C TRP A 75 -17.95 -1.05 -13.35
N ARG A 76 -16.85 -1.00 -14.11
CA ARG A 76 -16.42 -2.03 -15.05
C ARG A 76 -14.96 -2.39 -14.82
N LEU A 77 -14.54 -3.54 -15.34
CA LEU A 77 -13.12 -3.91 -15.36
C LEU A 77 -12.31 -2.83 -16.05
N ASN A 78 -11.14 -2.54 -15.48
CA ASN A 78 -10.20 -1.50 -15.91
C ASN A 78 -10.66 -0.05 -15.64
N ASP A 79 -11.81 0.17 -15.01
CA ASP A 79 -12.14 1.51 -14.52
C ASP A 79 -11.15 1.95 -13.44
N VAL A 80 -10.78 3.23 -13.45
CA VAL A 80 -10.03 3.85 -12.35
C VAL A 80 -11.03 4.15 -11.22
N MET A 81 -11.03 3.29 -10.20
CA MET A 81 -11.98 3.36 -9.08
C MET A 81 -11.58 4.42 -8.05
N GLY A 82 -10.29 4.72 -7.97
CA GLY A 82 -9.73 5.63 -6.99
C GLY A 82 -8.24 5.84 -7.23
N ALA A 83 -7.54 6.35 -6.22
CA ALA A 83 -6.10 6.43 -6.26
C ALA A 83 -5.48 6.22 -4.87
N THR A 84 -4.33 5.56 -4.87
CA THR A 84 -3.45 5.51 -3.71
C THR A 84 -2.52 6.71 -3.75
N THR A 85 -2.50 7.46 -2.66
CA THR A 85 -1.74 8.70 -2.52
C THR A 85 -0.67 8.54 -1.45
N TRP A 86 0.59 8.73 -1.83
CA TRP A 86 1.73 8.79 -0.92
C TRP A 86 2.16 10.23 -0.73
N MET A 87 2.37 10.64 0.52
CA MET A 87 2.78 12.01 0.85
C MET A 87 4.10 12.04 1.62
N TYR A 88 4.99 12.93 1.20
CA TYR A 88 6.37 13.04 1.65
C TYR A 88 6.69 14.48 2.07
N PRO A 89 7.47 14.70 3.14
CA PRO A 89 7.82 16.04 3.60
C PRO A 89 8.87 16.74 2.71
N LYS A 90 9.60 15.99 1.88
CA LYS A 90 10.71 16.50 1.07
C LYS A 90 10.55 16.07 -0.39
N ALA A 91 10.96 16.93 -1.32
CA ALA A 91 10.95 16.66 -2.76
C ALA A 91 11.88 15.51 -3.16
N ARG A 92 12.95 15.34 -2.39
CA ARG A 92 14.01 14.35 -2.60
C ARG A 92 14.38 13.78 -1.25
N ILE A 93 14.72 12.50 -1.23
CA ILE A 93 15.19 11.80 -0.04
C ILE A 93 16.53 11.12 -0.35
N PRO A 94 17.51 11.17 0.57
CA PRO A 94 18.74 10.40 0.44
C PRO A 94 18.43 8.90 0.34
N LEU A 95 19.32 8.14 -0.33
CA LEU A 95 19.15 6.69 -0.50
C LEU A 95 18.98 5.96 0.84
N ILE A 96 19.75 6.35 1.87
CA ILE A 96 19.63 5.74 3.20
C ILE A 96 18.25 5.99 3.82
N GLU A 97 17.73 7.21 3.71
CA GLU A 97 16.38 7.57 4.19
C GLU A 97 15.32 6.75 3.44
N LEU A 98 15.43 6.61 2.11
CA LEU A 98 14.56 5.74 1.32
C LEU A 98 14.60 4.27 1.79
N LEU A 99 15.79 3.72 2.05
CA LEU A 99 15.92 2.34 2.51
C LEU A 99 15.34 2.13 3.90
N GLN A 100 15.43 3.12 4.79
CA GLN A 100 14.75 3.11 6.08
C GLN A 100 13.23 3.10 5.93
N ILE A 101 12.67 3.90 5.00
CA ILE A 101 11.23 3.87 4.67
C ILE A 101 10.82 2.48 4.22
N LEU A 102 11.54 1.91 3.26
CA LEU A 102 11.21 0.60 2.70
C LEU A 102 11.29 -0.51 3.76
N SER A 103 12.25 -0.40 4.68
CA SER A 103 12.35 -1.31 5.83
C SER A 103 11.14 -1.18 6.76
N ALA A 104 10.78 0.05 7.16
CA ALA A 104 9.63 0.31 8.03
C ALA A 104 8.31 -0.12 7.37
N LEU A 105 8.14 0.13 6.07
CA LEU A 105 6.97 -0.29 5.30
C LEU A 105 6.83 -1.81 5.29
N LYS A 106 7.91 -2.54 5.02
CA LYS A 106 7.91 -4.02 5.04
C LYS A 106 7.61 -4.57 6.43
N GLN A 107 8.11 -3.92 7.48
CA GLN A 107 7.78 -4.31 8.84
C GLN A 107 6.28 -4.07 9.11
N GLY A 108 5.73 -2.93 8.71
CA GLY A 108 4.31 -2.64 8.82
C GLY A 108 3.42 -3.66 8.10
N PHE A 109 3.83 -4.14 6.91
CA PHE A 109 3.12 -5.23 6.22
C PHE A 109 3.12 -6.53 7.02
N ARG A 110 4.27 -6.89 7.61
CA ARG A 110 4.37 -8.06 8.49
C ARG A 110 3.47 -7.91 9.71
N ASP A 111 3.49 -6.76 10.36
CA ASP A 111 2.76 -6.53 11.61
C ASP A 111 1.25 -6.54 11.35
N ALA A 112 0.79 -5.84 10.31
CA ALA A 112 -0.61 -5.82 9.91
C ALA A 112 -1.11 -7.22 9.54
N TYR A 113 -0.32 -8.00 8.80
CA TYR A 113 -0.69 -9.36 8.43
C TYR A 113 -0.70 -10.31 9.63
N THR A 114 0.26 -10.16 10.55
CA THR A 114 0.28 -10.91 11.81
C THR A 114 -0.98 -10.64 12.65
N ALA A 115 -1.34 -9.36 12.82
CA ALA A 115 -2.57 -8.99 13.52
C ALA A 115 -3.83 -9.53 12.84
N TYR A 116 -3.86 -9.57 11.50
CA TYR A 116 -4.92 -10.22 10.75
C TYR A 116 -4.99 -11.73 11.07
N LEU A 117 -3.86 -12.44 11.06
CA LEU A 117 -3.82 -13.86 11.42
C LEU A 117 -4.25 -14.11 12.87
N ASP A 118 -3.88 -13.23 13.81
CA ASP A 118 -4.32 -13.30 15.21
C ASP A 118 -5.84 -13.18 15.31
N LYS A 119 -6.45 -12.25 14.56
CA LYS A 119 -7.90 -12.15 14.48
C LYS A 119 -8.53 -13.40 13.86
N VAL A 120 -7.95 -13.94 12.80
CA VAL A 120 -8.45 -15.13 12.12
C VAL A 120 -8.43 -16.36 13.04
N ARG A 121 -7.41 -16.51 13.89
CA ARG A 121 -7.33 -17.56 14.90
C ARG A 121 -8.51 -17.53 15.88
N SER A 122 -9.15 -16.37 16.07
CA SER A 122 -10.34 -16.22 16.92
C SER A 122 -11.65 -16.66 16.26
N PHE A 123 -11.65 -17.09 15.00
CA PHE A 123 -12.87 -17.49 14.30
C PHE A 123 -13.37 -18.84 14.80
N ARG A 124 -14.69 -19.07 14.75
CA ARG A 124 -15.30 -20.36 15.12
C ARG A 124 -14.72 -21.54 14.33
N LYS A 125 -14.36 -21.32 13.06
CA LYS A 125 -13.68 -22.29 12.20
C LYS A 125 -12.54 -21.58 11.48
N PRO A 126 -11.33 -21.51 12.09
CA PRO A 126 -10.20 -20.83 11.47
C PRO A 126 -9.70 -21.64 10.26
N PRO A 127 -9.25 -20.99 9.17
CA PRO A 127 -8.53 -21.65 8.09
C PRO A 127 -7.19 -22.21 8.59
N LEU A 128 -6.68 -23.22 7.91
CA LEU A 128 -5.34 -23.73 8.24
C LEU A 128 -4.28 -22.73 7.74
N ILE A 129 -3.47 -22.25 8.68
CA ILE A 129 -2.37 -21.31 8.42
C ILE A 129 -1.08 -22.11 8.16
N GLY A 130 -0.40 -21.84 7.06
CA GLY A 130 0.83 -22.56 6.71
C GLY A 130 1.37 -22.24 5.32
N ASP A 131 1.88 -23.25 4.62
CA ASP A 131 2.56 -23.16 3.32
C ASP A 131 1.67 -23.50 2.11
N LYS A 132 0.39 -23.82 2.35
CA LYS A 132 -0.53 -24.30 1.31
C LYS A 132 -1.12 -23.21 0.40
N TRP A 133 -0.82 -21.95 0.65
CA TRP A 133 -1.22 -20.82 -0.20
C TRP A 133 -0.36 -20.71 -1.47
N PRO A 134 -0.88 -20.29 -2.65
CA PRO A 134 -2.25 -19.86 -2.99
C PRO A 134 -3.14 -21.00 -3.51
N ARG A 135 -2.85 -22.26 -3.16
CA ARG A 135 -3.57 -23.43 -3.72
C ARG A 135 -5.00 -23.50 -3.17
N LYS A 136 -5.90 -24.10 -3.96
CA LYS A 136 -7.33 -24.24 -3.64
C LYS A 136 -7.54 -24.83 -2.24
N GLY A 137 -8.43 -24.21 -1.46
CA GLY A 137 -8.86 -24.70 -0.16
C GLY A 137 -9.03 -23.57 0.87
N TYR A 138 -9.39 -23.94 2.09
CA TYR A 138 -9.60 -23.01 3.20
C TYR A 138 -8.29 -22.80 3.97
N PHE A 139 -7.33 -22.16 3.30
CA PHE A 139 -5.97 -21.95 3.76
C PHE A 139 -5.60 -20.47 3.77
N LEU A 140 -4.72 -20.08 4.69
CA LEU A 140 -4.01 -18.80 4.65
C LEU A 140 -2.50 -19.04 4.74
N PRO A 141 -1.66 -18.22 4.11
CA PRO A 141 -0.22 -18.31 4.27
C PRO A 141 0.18 -17.94 5.71
N SER A 142 1.25 -18.54 6.23
CA SER A 142 1.92 -17.98 7.41
C SER A 142 2.49 -16.59 7.08
N THR A 143 2.82 -15.81 8.11
CA THR A 143 3.46 -14.50 7.94
C THR A 143 4.74 -14.61 7.10
N GLU A 144 5.51 -15.67 7.29
CA GLU A 144 6.76 -15.93 6.57
C GLU A 144 6.50 -16.20 5.09
N VAL A 145 5.53 -17.07 4.78
CA VAL A 145 5.15 -17.40 3.39
C VAL A 145 4.60 -16.17 2.67
N PHE A 146 3.77 -15.38 3.35
CA PHE A 146 3.26 -14.12 2.82
C PHE A 146 4.40 -13.13 2.52
N MET A 147 5.28 -12.89 3.49
CA MET A 147 6.39 -11.94 3.32
C MET A 147 7.44 -12.42 2.32
N ALA A 148 7.63 -13.73 2.16
CA ALA A 148 8.46 -14.30 1.10
C ALA A 148 7.89 -13.97 -0.29
N THR A 149 6.57 -14.15 -0.47
CA THR A 149 5.88 -13.81 -1.72
C THR A 149 5.96 -12.31 -2.02
N VAL A 150 5.78 -11.44 -1.00
CA VAL A 150 5.94 -9.99 -1.16
C VAL A 150 7.35 -9.64 -1.62
N ARG A 151 8.38 -10.30 -1.07
CA ARG A 151 9.77 -10.09 -1.47
C ARG A 151 10.01 -10.51 -2.92
N GLU A 152 9.47 -11.66 -3.32
CA GLU A 152 9.61 -12.21 -4.67
C GLU A 152 8.95 -11.31 -5.73
N ARG A 153 7.77 -10.77 -5.43
CA ARG A 153 6.97 -9.97 -6.39
C ARG A 153 7.35 -8.49 -6.49
N THR A 154 8.25 -8.00 -5.64
CA THR A 154 8.63 -6.57 -5.62
C THR A 154 9.94 -6.31 -6.34
N ALA A 155 11.06 -6.73 -5.74
CA ALA A 155 12.40 -6.61 -6.31
C ALA A 155 13.30 -7.67 -5.66
N PRO A 156 13.24 -8.93 -6.15
CA PRO A 156 13.79 -10.08 -5.44
C PRO A 156 15.31 -10.03 -5.24
N GLN A 157 16.02 -9.35 -6.15
CA GLN A 157 17.48 -9.32 -6.17
C GLN A 157 18.04 -8.02 -5.56
N THR A 158 17.53 -6.87 -6.00
CA THR A 158 18.11 -5.56 -5.66
C THR A 158 17.76 -5.10 -4.25
N LEU A 159 16.51 -5.28 -3.84
CA LEU A 159 16.03 -4.67 -2.61
C LEU A 159 16.55 -5.35 -1.33
N PRO A 160 16.72 -6.69 -1.26
CA PRO A 160 17.39 -7.32 -0.11
C PRO A 160 18.82 -6.82 0.08
N LEU A 161 19.62 -6.77 -0.98
CA LEU A 161 21.02 -6.31 -0.93
C LEU A 161 21.13 -4.86 -0.42
N LEU A 162 20.28 -3.97 -0.94
CA LEU A 162 20.28 -2.57 -0.51
C LEU A 162 19.87 -2.42 0.97
N LEU A 163 18.89 -3.20 1.43
CA LEU A 163 18.44 -3.16 2.83
C LEU A 163 19.53 -3.67 3.79
N GLU A 164 20.28 -4.71 3.41
CA GLU A 164 21.42 -5.21 4.18
C GLU A 164 22.54 -4.17 4.28
N ILE A 165 22.89 -3.52 3.17
CA ILE A 165 23.89 -2.43 3.16
C ILE A 165 23.46 -1.29 4.10
N ALA A 166 22.18 -0.90 4.07
CA ALA A 166 21.64 0.14 4.94
C ALA A 166 21.55 -0.28 6.42
N ALA A 167 21.43 -1.58 6.72
CA ALA A 167 21.49 -2.09 8.09
C ALA A 167 22.92 -2.00 8.65
N ARG A 168 23.91 -2.50 7.89
CA ARG A 168 25.33 -2.48 8.31
C ARG A 168 25.88 -1.08 8.53
N LYS A 169 25.46 -0.10 7.70
CA LYS A 169 25.86 1.30 7.89
C LYS A 169 25.32 1.93 9.18
N ARG A 170 24.21 1.44 9.73
CA ARG A 170 23.68 1.92 11.02
C ARG A 170 24.50 1.40 12.19
N GLU A 171 24.92 0.13 12.14
CA GLU A 171 25.75 -0.51 13.17
C GLU A 171 27.16 0.09 13.22
N GLY A 172 27.74 0.46 12.07
CA GLY A 172 29.08 1.06 12.00
C GLY A 172 29.18 2.54 12.42
N THR A 173 28.06 3.26 12.53
CA THR A 173 28.04 4.67 12.98
C THR A 173 27.86 4.84 14.49
N ASP A 174 27.61 3.76 15.23
CA ASP A 174 27.35 3.79 16.67
C ASP A 174 28.62 3.50 17.52
N HIS A 175 29.79 3.40 16.88
CA HIS A 175 31.08 3.05 17.52
C HIS A 175 32.20 4.07 17.24
N GLY A 176 31.86 5.33 16.95
CA GLY A 176 32.83 6.39 16.71
C GLY A 176 32.44 7.69 17.39
N ASP A 177 32.60 7.73 18.72
CA ASP A 177 33.08 8.88 19.49
C ASP A 177 33.09 8.48 20.98
N GLN A 178 34.25 7.99 21.43
CA GLN A 178 34.73 8.09 22.80
C GLN A 178 36.07 8.83 22.76
#